data_AF-A0A0F9ETE0-F1
#
_entry.id   AF-A0A0F9ETE0-F1
#
_cell.length_a   1.000
_cell.length_b   1.000
_cell.length_c   1.000
_cell.angle_alpha   90.00
_cell.angle_beta   90.00
_cell.angle_gamma   90.00
#
_symmetry.space_group_name_H-M   'P 1'
#
loop_
_entity.id
_entity.type
_entity.pdbx_description
1 polymer ?
#
loop_
_entity_poly.entity_id
_entity_poly.type
_entity_poly.pdbx_seq_one_letter_code
_entity_poly.pdbx_strand_id
1 'polypeptide(L)'
;ELTFGKENVTSGAASDIQQVSKIARAMVTQFGFAEELGYVDYANEQQSYLGSYGGGAGHSADTQKLIDDKVKAIIDEGYQTAKRILTERNDDLERLAQGLLEYETLTGPEIMKVINGEPLNRGDDEDDRPDQGNTPSVTAIPKTKPKPKPDDGGFEPEPSA
;
A
#
# COMPACT_ATOMS: atom_id res chain seq x y z
N GLU A 1 20.44 -2.67 4.83
CA GLU A 1 21.54 -3.31 4.07
C GLU A 1 22.50 -2.35 3.36
N LEU A 2 22.03 -1.26 2.75
CA LEU A 2 22.91 -0.30 2.06
C LEU A 2 23.81 0.45 3.03
N THR A 3 23.22 0.98 4.12
CA THR A 3 23.94 1.74 5.15
C THR A 3 24.66 0.82 6.15
N PHE A 4 23.97 -0.23 6.62
CA PHE A 4 24.45 -1.07 7.73
C PHE A 4 24.98 -2.44 7.30
N GLY A 5 25.08 -2.77 6.01
CA GLY A 5 25.53 -4.08 5.56
C GLY A 5 24.46 -5.18 5.62
N LYS A 6 24.75 -6.33 5.02
CA LYS A 6 23.81 -7.48 4.90
C LYS A 6 23.69 -8.28 6.19
N GLU A 7 24.75 -8.26 6.98
CA GLU A 7 24.87 -8.90 8.28
C GLU A 7 23.97 -8.26 9.36
N ASN A 8 23.57 -7.01 9.15
CA ASN A 8 22.71 -6.25 10.07
C ASN A 8 21.25 -6.14 9.57
N VAL A 9 20.81 -7.07 8.72
CA VAL A 9 19.39 -7.15 8.34
C VAL A 9 18.56 -7.58 9.54
N THR A 10 17.51 -6.83 9.85
CA THR A 10 16.62 -7.06 11.00
C THR A 10 15.28 -7.64 10.57
N SER A 11 14.47 -8.10 11.53
CA SER A 11 13.11 -8.60 11.29
C SER A 11 12.06 -7.50 11.04
N GLY A 12 12.44 -6.22 11.08
CA GLY A 12 11.49 -5.10 10.97
C GLY A 12 10.72 -5.05 9.65
N ALA A 13 11.32 -5.54 8.57
CA ALA A 13 10.70 -5.58 7.23
C ALA A 13 9.82 -6.82 6.97
N ALA A 14 9.55 -7.66 7.98
CA ALA A 14 8.81 -8.91 7.80
C ALA A 14 7.40 -8.71 7.22
N SER A 15 6.67 -7.68 7.68
CA SER A 15 5.34 -7.34 7.17
C SER A 15 5.37 -6.95 5.69
N ASP A 16 6.38 -6.15 5.29
CA ASP A 16 6.53 -5.72 3.90
C ASP A 16 6.83 -6.90 2.98
N ILE A 17 7.71 -7.82 3.41
CA ILE A 17 8.01 -9.05 2.68
C ILE A 17 6.76 -9.92 2.51
N GLN A 18 5.92 -10.05 3.55
CA GLN A 18 4.67 -10.78 3.47
C GLN A 18 3.69 -10.13 2.49
N GLN A 19 3.53 -8.80 2.56
CA GLN A 19 2.63 -8.04 1.69
C GLN A 19 3.05 -8.12 0.22
N VAL A 20 4.33 -7.85 -0.08
CA VAL A 20 4.83 -7.90 -1.46
C VAL A 20 4.73 -9.33 -2.03
N SER A 21 5.01 -10.35 -1.22
CA SER A 21 4.86 -11.75 -1.64
C SER A 21 3.42 -12.11 -1.97
N LYS A 22 2.46 -11.63 -1.17
CA LYS A 22 1.03 -11.85 -1.41
C LYS A 22 0.57 -11.16 -2.70
N ILE A 23 0.98 -9.90 -2.90
CA ILE A 23 0.64 -9.13 -4.10
C ILE A 23 1.24 -9.79 -5.35
N ALA A 24 2.53 -10.10 -5.34
CA ALA A 24 3.21 -10.74 -6.47
C ALA A 24 2.58 -12.10 -6.81
N ARG A 25 2.21 -12.91 -5.80
CA ARG A 25 1.49 -14.16 -6.04
C ARG A 25 0.12 -13.94 -6.68
N ALA A 26 -0.64 -12.95 -6.23
CA ALA A 26 -1.93 -12.61 -6.85
C ALA A 26 -1.74 -12.12 -8.30
N MET A 27 -0.71 -11.30 -8.57
CA MET A 27 -0.39 -10.86 -9.93
C MET A 27 -0.19 -12.05 -10.88
N VAL A 28 0.59 -13.05 -10.46
CA VAL A 28 0.89 -14.24 -11.26
C VAL A 28 -0.33 -15.17 -11.38
N THR A 29 -1.04 -15.42 -10.28
CA THR A 29 -2.06 -16.49 -10.22
C THR A 29 -3.49 -16.04 -10.51
N GLN A 30 -3.78 -14.74 -10.44
CA GLN A 30 -5.13 -14.19 -10.59
C GLN A 30 -5.22 -13.09 -11.66
N PHE A 31 -4.17 -12.27 -11.82
CA PHE A 31 -4.21 -11.10 -12.70
C PHE A 31 -3.54 -11.31 -14.06
N GLY A 32 -2.96 -12.49 -14.31
CA GLY A 32 -2.38 -12.83 -15.61
C GLY A 32 -1.02 -12.19 -15.90
N PHE A 33 -0.20 -11.91 -14.88
CA PHE A 33 1.15 -11.35 -15.04
C PHE A 33 2.21 -12.40 -15.45
N ALA A 34 1.78 -13.59 -15.84
CA ALA A 34 2.65 -14.64 -16.37
C ALA A 34 2.03 -15.20 -17.65
N GLU A 35 2.55 -14.76 -18.80
CA GLU A 35 2.04 -15.16 -20.12
C GLU A 35 2.08 -16.68 -20.31
N GLU A 36 3.07 -17.36 -19.73
CA GLU A 36 3.23 -18.82 -19.81
C GLU A 36 2.15 -19.60 -19.04
N LEU A 37 1.51 -18.96 -18.07
CA LEU A 37 0.36 -19.49 -17.34
C LEU A 37 -0.97 -19.13 -18.02
N GLY A 38 -0.96 -18.17 -18.95
CA GLY A 38 -2.17 -17.65 -19.57
C GLY A 38 -3.10 -16.93 -18.58
N TYR A 39 -4.36 -16.76 -18.99
CA TYR A 39 -5.37 -16.01 -18.23
C TYR A 39 -6.29 -16.95 -17.43
N VAL A 40 -5.70 -17.83 -16.62
CA VAL A 40 -6.42 -18.78 -15.76
C VAL A 40 -6.28 -18.35 -14.29
N ASP A 41 -7.36 -18.49 -13.52
CA ASP A 41 -7.34 -18.24 -12.07
C ASP A 41 -6.82 -19.47 -11.32
N TYR A 42 -5.51 -19.51 -11.12
CA TYR A 42 -4.83 -20.57 -10.38
C TYR A 42 -5.07 -20.49 -8.86
N ALA A 43 -5.59 -19.39 -8.33
CA ALA A 43 -5.81 -19.27 -6.89
C ALA A 43 -7.16 -19.86 -6.45
N ASN A 44 -8.18 -19.76 -7.31
CA ASN A 44 -9.53 -20.21 -7.00
C ASN A 44 -9.90 -21.59 -7.60
N GLU A 45 -9.01 -22.22 -8.37
CA GLU A 45 -9.22 -23.60 -8.88
C GLU A 45 -9.46 -24.63 -7.75
N GLN A 46 -8.97 -24.40 -6.53
CA GLN A 46 -9.27 -25.25 -5.38
C GLN A 46 -10.73 -25.13 -4.88
N GLN A 47 -11.46 -24.08 -5.25
CA GLN A 47 -12.86 -23.87 -4.92
C GLN A 47 -13.76 -24.19 -6.13
N SER A 48 -13.63 -25.38 -6.70
CA SER A 48 -14.50 -25.78 -7.79
C SER A 48 -15.96 -25.95 -7.34
N TYR A 49 -16.87 -25.53 -8.24
CA TYR A 49 -18.33 -25.39 -8.15
C TYR A 49 -19.13 -26.63 -7.66
N LEU A 50 -18.49 -27.80 -7.49
CA LEU A 50 -19.14 -29.06 -7.10
C LEU A 50 -18.98 -29.44 -5.61
N GLY A 51 -18.55 -28.48 -4.78
CA GLY A 51 -18.39 -28.68 -3.34
C GLY A 51 -17.02 -29.27 -2.96
N SER A 52 -16.63 -28.99 -1.72
CA SER A 52 -15.36 -29.38 -1.11
C SER A 52 -15.30 -30.89 -0.88
N TYR A 53 -15.12 -31.66 -1.95
CA TYR A 53 -14.69 -33.05 -1.83
C TYR A 53 -13.19 -33.06 -1.54
N GLY A 54 -12.87 -33.46 -0.31
CA GLY A 54 -11.54 -33.45 0.26
C GLY A 54 -10.49 -34.07 -0.66
N GLY A 55 -9.46 -33.27 -0.94
CA GLY A 55 -8.39 -33.60 -1.87
C GLY A 55 -8.23 -32.48 -2.89
N GLY A 56 -8.01 -31.24 -2.43
CA GLY A 56 -7.67 -30.13 -3.31
C GLY A 56 -6.47 -30.54 -4.13
N ALA A 57 -6.68 -30.81 -5.41
CA ALA A 57 -5.60 -31.11 -6.33
C ALA A 57 -4.78 -29.83 -6.44
N GLY A 58 -3.67 -29.78 -5.71
CA GLY A 58 -2.66 -28.76 -5.95
C GLY A 58 -2.22 -28.83 -7.41
N HIS A 59 -1.82 -27.69 -7.96
CA HIS A 59 -1.25 -27.62 -9.30
C HIS A 59 -0.10 -28.63 -9.46
N SER A 60 0.19 -29.04 -10.69
CA SER A 60 1.35 -29.88 -10.97
C SER A 60 2.62 -29.25 -10.39
N ALA A 61 3.61 -30.07 -10.02
CA ALA A 61 4.88 -29.56 -9.49
C ALA A 61 5.55 -28.56 -10.45
N ASP A 62 5.42 -28.80 -11.76
CA ASP A 62 5.94 -27.91 -12.80
C ASP A 62 5.20 -26.56 -12.82
N THR A 63 3.88 -26.57 -12.68
CA THR A 63 3.06 -25.35 -12.58
C THR A 63 3.37 -24.57 -11.31
N GLN A 64 3.51 -25.24 -10.16
CA GLN A 64 3.88 -24.59 -8.89
C GLN A 64 5.26 -23.94 -8.99
N LYS A 65 6.23 -24.67 -9.55
CA LYS A 65 7.57 -24.15 -9.81
C LYS A 65 7.53 -22.92 -10.71
N LEU A 66 6.75 -22.96 -11.80
CA LEU A 66 6.60 -21.83 -12.71
C LEU A 66 5.99 -20.61 -12.01
N ILE A 67 4.97 -20.80 -11.18
CA ILE A 67 4.38 -19.73 -10.35
C ILE A 67 5.43 -19.13 -9.42
N ASP A 68 6.16 -19.95 -8.68
CA ASP A 68 7.15 -19.49 -7.71
C ASP A 68 8.32 -18.75 -8.39
N ASP A 69 8.79 -19.24 -9.54
CA ASP A 69 9.82 -18.58 -10.35
C ASP A 69 9.37 -17.18 -10.82
N LYS A 70 8.11 -17.04 -11.26
CA LYS A 70 7.55 -15.74 -11.69
C LYS A 70 7.33 -14.78 -10.55
N VAL A 71 6.84 -15.26 -9.41
CA VAL A 71 6.68 -14.46 -8.19
C VAL A 71 8.03 -13.93 -7.75
N LYS A 72 9.06 -14.79 -7.73
CA LYS A 72 10.42 -14.38 -7.38
C LYS A 72 10.94 -13.31 -8.33
N ALA A 73 10.76 -13.47 -9.64
CA ALA A 73 11.22 -12.50 -10.63
C ALA A 73 10.64 -11.09 -10.40
N ILE A 74 9.33 -11.00 -10.11
CA ILE A 74 8.66 -9.71 -9.82
C ILE A 74 9.24 -9.06 -8.55
N ILE A 75 9.42 -9.84 -7.48
CA ILE A 75 9.95 -9.34 -6.21
C ILE A 75 11.41 -8.89 -6.38
N ASP A 76 12.22 -9.68 -7.09
CA ASP A 76 13.62 -9.37 -7.35
C ASP A 76 13.74 -8.08 -8.17
N GLU A 77 12.92 -7.88 -9.21
CA GLU A 77 12.88 -6.64 -9.99
C GLU A 77 12.53 -5.42 -9.12
N GLY A 78 11.49 -5.54 -8.29
CA GLY A 78 11.08 -4.47 -7.37
C GLY A 78 12.18 -4.12 -6.37
N TYR A 79 12.83 -5.14 -5.80
CA TYR A 79 13.96 -4.95 -4.89
C TYR A 79 15.15 -4.29 -5.58
N GLN A 80 15.53 -4.73 -6.80
CA GLN A 80 16.62 -4.08 -7.54
C GLN A 80 16.28 -2.63 -7.89
N THR A 81 15.03 -2.35 -8.24
CA THR A 81 14.57 -0.98 -8.52
C THR A 81 14.68 -0.09 -7.28
N ALA A 82 14.18 -0.55 -6.14
CA ALA A 82 14.29 0.17 -4.87
C ALA A 82 15.76 0.41 -4.49
N LYS A 83 16.59 -0.63 -4.59
CA LYS A 83 18.02 -0.55 -4.32
C LYS A 83 18.72 0.46 -5.21
N ARG A 84 18.42 0.46 -6.50
CA ARG A 84 18.97 1.41 -7.47
C ARG A 84 18.58 2.84 -7.10
N ILE A 85 17.29 3.11 -6.86
CA ILE A 85 16.81 4.45 -6.49
C ILE A 85 17.50 4.94 -5.22
N LEU A 86 17.56 4.11 -4.16
CA LEU A 86 18.19 4.48 -2.90
C LEU A 86 19.71 4.67 -3.02
N THR A 87 20.35 3.98 -3.95
CA THR A 87 21.78 4.14 -4.22
C THR A 87 22.05 5.41 -5.04
N GLU A 88 21.25 5.68 -6.08
CA GLU A 88 21.34 6.91 -6.88
C GLU A 88 21.01 8.17 -6.06
N ARG A 89 20.14 8.04 -5.06
CA ARG A 89 19.70 9.11 -4.16
C ARG A 89 20.28 8.99 -2.75
N ASN A 90 21.53 8.52 -2.64
CA ASN A 90 22.14 8.25 -1.33
C ASN A 90 22.23 9.49 -0.42
N ASP A 91 22.56 10.65 -0.98
CA ASP A 91 22.60 11.91 -0.22
C ASP A 91 21.23 12.29 0.35
N ASP A 92 20.16 12.09 -0.43
CA ASP A 92 18.78 12.36 -0.01
C ASP A 92 18.37 11.40 1.12
N LEU A 93 18.75 10.11 1.01
CA LEU A 93 18.52 9.10 2.04
C LEU A 93 19.22 9.46 3.36
N GLU A 94 20.47 9.90 3.30
CA GLU A 94 21.26 10.29 4.48
C GLU A 94 20.66 11.52 5.17
N ARG A 95 20.26 12.54 4.39
CA ARG A 95 19.59 13.73 4.94
C ARG A 95 18.29 13.37 5.65
N LEU A 96 17.47 12.49 5.06
CA LEU A 96 16.23 12.04 5.69
C LEU A 96 16.49 11.26 6.97
N ALA A 97 17.49 10.37 6.97
CA ALA A 97 17.87 9.62 8.17
C ALA A 97 18.32 10.54 9.30
N GLN A 98 19.17 11.53 9.00
CA GLN A 98 19.62 12.52 9.97
C GLN A 98 18.47 13.41 10.46
N GLY A 99 17.59 13.85 9.56
CA GLY A 99 16.41 14.64 9.93
C GLY A 99 15.45 13.86 10.83
N LEU A 100 15.23 12.58 10.58
CA LEU A 100 14.43 11.72 11.46
C LEU A 100 15.12 11.44 12.80
N LEU A 101 16.45 11.41 12.84
CA LEU A 101 17.18 11.28 14.11
C LEU A 101 17.05 12.54 14.98
N GLU A 102 16.98 13.72 14.35
CA GLU A 102 16.83 15.01 15.05
C GLU A 102 15.39 15.30 15.49
N TYR A 103 14.41 14.99 14.63
CA TYR A 103 13.01 15.42 14.82
C TYR A 103 12.01 14.29 15.06
N GLU A 104 12.45 13.03 15.06
CA GLU A 104 11.67 11.77 15.19
C GLU A 104 10.64 11.53 14.08
N THR A 105 9.92 12.57 13.64
CA THR A 105 8.89 12.54 12.61
C THR A 105 9.05 13.70 11.64
N LEU A 106 8.70 13.46 10.37
CA LEU A 106 8.70 14.46 9.31
C LEU A 106 7.37 14.40 8.56
N THR A 107 6.75 15.56 8.35
CA THR A 107 5.59 15.71 7.46
C THR A 107 6.03 15.70 5.98
N GLY A 108 5.10 15.46 5.06
CA GLY A 108 5.39 15.47 3.62
C GLY A 108 6.12 16.73 3.11
N PRO A 109 5.69 17.95 3.49
CA PRO A 109 6.41 19.18 3.14
C PRO A 109 7.81 19.27 3.75
N GLU A 110 8.02 18.77 4.96
CA GLU A 110 9.32 18.78 5.63
C GLU A 110 10.30 17.78 4.99
N ILE A 111 9.82 16.61 4.57
CA ILE A 111 10.59 15.65 3.78
C ILE A 111 11.18 16.33 2.54
N MET A 112 10.39 17.13 1.81
CA MET A 112 10.87 17.84 0.62
C MET A 112 11.96 18.86 0.95
N LYS A 113 11.81 19.61 2.05
CA LYS A 113 12.83 20.56 2.52
C LYS A 113 14.13 19.85 2.90
N VAL A 114 14.04 18.77 3.67
CA VAL A 114 15.20 17.97 4.10
C VAL A 114 15.94 17.37 2.91
N ILE A 115 15.22 16.82 1.93
CA ILE A 115 15.81 16.32 0.69
C ILE A 115 16.54 17.44 -0.05
N ASN A 116 15.95 18.64 -0.14
CA ASN A 116 16.58 19.80 -0.78
C ASN A 116 17.75 20.41 0.02
N GLY A 117 18.02 19.93 1.24
CA GLY A 117 19.04 20.49 2.13
C GLY A 117 18.63 21.82 2.78
N GLU A 118 17.33 22.11 2.82
CA GLU A 118 16.79 23.28 3.50
C GLU A 118 16.60 22.99 5.00
N PRO A 119 16.91 23.95 5.89
CA PRO A 119 16.73 23.77 7.32
C PRO A 119 15.25 23.69 7.71
N LEU A 120 14.96 22.84 8.70
CA LEU A 120 13.65 22.79 9.33
C LEU A 120 13.64 23.74 10.54
N ASN A 121 12.98 24.88 10.37
CA ASN A 121 12.76 25.80 11.50
C ASN A 121 11.50 25.39 12.26
N ARG A 122 11.57 24.26 12.99
CA ARG A 122 10.71 24.08 14.16
C ARG A 122 11.38 24.93 15.24
N GLY A 123 10.75 26.03 15.66
CA GLY A 123 11.28 26.80 16.78
C GLY A 123 11.43 25.91 18.02
N ASP A 124 12.29 26.29 18.96
CA ASP A 124 12.51 25.55 20.22
C ASP A 124 11.25 25.44 21.13
N ASP A 125 10.11 26.00 20.70
CA ASP A 125 8.86 25.98 21.42
C ASP A 125 7.72 25.51 20.49
N GLU A 126 7.05 24.44 20.94
CA GLU A 126 5.80 23.83 20.40
C GLU A 126 5.92 22.92 19.17
N ASP A 127 6.11 21.60 19.37
CA ASP A 127 5.25 20.57 18.71
C ASP A 127 5.55 19.12 19.15
N ASP A 128 5.51 18.89 20.47
CA ASP A 128 5.31 17.54 21.03
C ASP A 128 3.80 17.18 21.08
N ARG A 129 3.05 17.64 20.07
CA ARG A 129 1.62 17.37 19.94
C ARG A 129 1.42 16.43 18.75
N PRO A 130 0.80 15.26 18.95
CA PRO A 130 0.42 14.43 17.82
C PRO A 130 -0.59 15.21 16.97
N ASP A 131 -0.28 15.39 15.69
CA ASP A 131 -1.15 15.97 14.67
C ASP A 131 -2.49 15.22 14.66
N GLN A 132 -3.46 15.70 15.42
CA GLN A 132 -4.85 15.29 15.34
C GLN A 132 -5.48 15.98 14.13
N GLY A 133 -5.32 15.33 12.99
CA GLY A 133 -6.32 15.31 11.94
C GLY A 133 -6.33 16.52 11.01
N ASN A 134 -5.92 16.30 9.77
CA ASN A 134 -6.86 16.16 8.65
C ASN A 134 -6.09 15.89 7.35
N THR A 135 -5.66 14.65 7.11
CA THR A 135 -5.30 14.24 5.74
C THR A 135 -6.58 13.97 4.96
N PRO A 136 -6.88 14.65 3.84
CA PRO A 136 -7.96 14.21 2.98
C PRO A 136 -7.56 12.87 2.37
N SER A 137 -8.18 11.81 2.87
CA SER A 137 -8.11 10.48 2.27
C SER A 137 -8.51 10.60 0.81
N VAL A 138 -7.62 10.16 -0.09
CA VAL A 138 -7.91 10.08 -1.53
C VAL A 138 -8.77 8.84 -1.76
N THR A 139 -10.02 8.90 -1.30
CA THR A 139 -11.12 8.05 -1.75
C THR A 139 -12.25 8.98 -2.14
N ALA A 140 -12.20 9.42 -3.40
CA ALA A 140 -13.24 10.27 -3.99
C ALA A 140 -14.54 9.46 -4.13
N ILE A 141 -15.40 9.54 -3.12
CA ILE A 141 -16.83 9.19 -3.25
C ILE A 141 -17.57 10.50 -3.54
N PRO A 142 -18.23 10.67 -4.70
CA PRO A 142 -18.96 11.90 -5.00
C PRO A 142 -20.20 11.98 -4.10
N LYS A 143 -20.30 13.01 -3.26
CA LYS A 143 -21.50 13.30 -2.46
C LYS A 143 -22.55 14.00 -3.35
N THR A 144 -23.66 13.31 -3.64
CA THR A 144 -24.83 13.91 -4.29
C THR A 144 -25.55 14.86 -3.32
N LYS A 145 -25.87 16.08 -3.76
CA LYS A 145 -26.53 17.14 -2.97
C LYS A 145 -27.91 16.68 -2.43
N PRO A 146 -28.26 16.94 -1.17
CA PRO A 146 -29.61 16.69 -0.67
C PRO A 146 -30.59 17.76 -1.14
N LYS A 147 -31.80 17.34 -1.50
CA LYS A 147 -32.93 18.17 -1.95
C LYS A 147 -33.47 19.02 -0.78
N PRO A 148 -33.85 20.29 -0.97
CA PRO A 148 -34.40 21.10 0.11
C PRO A 148 -35.78 20.60 0.54
N LYS A 149 -36.05 20.63 1.85
CA LYS A 149 -37.36 20.30 2.44
C LYS A 149 -38.38 21.41 2.12
N PRO A 150 -39.68 21.07 1.93
CA PRO A 150 -40.73 22.08 1.82
C PRO A 150 -41.03 22.72 3.18
N ASP A 151 -41.33 24.01 3.11
CA ASP A 151 -41.70 24.90 4.22
C ASP A 151 -43.09 24.57 4.77
N ASP A 152 -43.23 24.59 6.11
CA ASP A 152 -44.44 24.27 6.86
C ASP A 152 -45.18 25.58 7.18
N GLY A 153 -46.17 25.91 6.35
CA GLY A 153 -47.08 27.03 6.54
C GLY A 153 -48.52 26.55 6.41
N GLY A 154 -49.14 26.25 7.55
CA GLY A 154 -50.44 25.58 7.66
C GLY A 154 -51.64 26.37 7.13
N PHE A 155 -52.75 25.64 6.97
CA PHE A 155 -54.09 25.97 7.48
C PHE A 155 -54.93 24.66 7.46
N GLU A 156 -55.83 24.58 8.44
CA GLU A 156 -56.58 23.44 8.99
C GLU A 156 -57.55 22.67 8.05
N PRO A 157 -58.06 21.50 8.49
CA PRO A 157 -58.80 20.56 7.64
C PRO A 157 -60.31 20.82 7.63
N GLU A 158 -61.01 20.42 6.56
CA GLU A 158 -62.42 20.01 6.66
C GLU A 158 -62.76 18.82 5.74
N PRO A 159 -63.68 17.92 6.17
CA PRO A 159 -63.99 16.67 5.50
C PRO A 159 -65.27 16.70 4.65
N SER A 160 -65.45 15.61 3.88
CA SER A 160 -66.71 15.13 3.24
C SER A 160 -67.03 15.75 1.87
N ALA A 161 -67.53 15.01 0.88
CA ALA A 161 -68.28 13.75 0.87
C ALA A 161 -67.94 12.88 -0.36
#